data_AF-A0A1G2IYB8-F1
#
_entry.id   AF-A0A1G2IYB8-F1
#
_cell.length_a   1.000
_cell.length_b   1.000
_cell.length_c   1.000
_cell.angle_alpha   90.00
_cell.angle_beta   90.00
_cell.angle_gamma   90.00
#
_symmetry.space_group_name_H-M   'P 1'
#
loop_
_entity.id
_entity.type
_entity.pdbx_description
1 polymer ?
#
loop_
_entity_poly.entity_id
_entity_poly.type
_entity_poly.pdbx_seq_one_letter_code
_entity_poly.pdbx_strand_id
1 'polypeptide(L)'
;MLDAEDIKKLIEAQEPVFATKKDLQDIKDDIFEFKSEILTGQDQILKELKTLTEEKTVKDAQEKREKKVLEIHDSALKNNKILSKEQSLEIDNLRVF
;
A
#
# COMPACT_ATOMS: atom_id res chain seq x y z
N MET A 1 51.96 -40.97 -14.79
CA MET A 1 50.75 -41.36 -14.05
C MET A 1 50.70 -40.47 -12.83
N LEU A 2 49.60 -39.74 -12.62
CA LEU A 2 49.40 -39.02 -11.36
C LEU A 2 49.37 -40.06 -10.24
N ASP A 3 50.21 -39.89 -9.22
CA ASP A 3 50.15 -40.76 -8.06
C ASP A 3 49.00 -40.34 -7.12
N ALA A 4 48.72 -41.16 -6.11
CA ALA A 4 47.62 -40.88 -5.18
C ALA A 4 47.82 -39.56 -4.41
N GLU A 5 49.06 -39.09 -4.30
CA GLU A 5 49.44 -37.89 -3.58
C GLU A 5 49.19 -36.63 -4.41
N ASP A 6 49.40 -36.70 -5.72
CA ASP A 6 49.03 -35.67 -6.68
C ASP A 6 47.52 -35.47 -6.76
N ILE A 7 46.74 -36.57 -6.74
CA ILE A 7 45.28 -36.52 -6.72
C ILE A 7 44.78 -35.84 -5.44
N LYS A 8 45.40 -36.14 -4.30
CA LYS A 8 45.03 -35.55 -3.02
C LYS A 8 45.31 -34.04 -2.98
N LYS A 9 46.47 -33.61 -3.48
CA LYS A 9 46.80 -32.18 -3.62
C LYS A 9 45.84 -31.44 -4.55
N LEU A 10 45.38 -32.09 -5.62
CA LEU A 10 44.38 -31.53 -6.53
C LEU A 10 43.01 -31.37 -5.84
N ILE A 11 42.59 -32.32 -5.02
CA ILE A 11 41.35 -32.25 -4.25
C ILE A 11 41.44 -31.11 -3.21
N GLU A 12 42.52 -31.06 -2.43
CA GLU A 12 42.75 -30.00 -1.43
C GLU A 12 42.84 -28.60 -2.07
N ALA A 13 43.44 -28.48 -3.27
CA ALA A 13 43.50 -27.23 -4.00
C ALA A 13 42.14 -26.78 -4.58
N GLN A 14 41.22 -27.72 -4.84
CA GLN A 14 39.89 -27.42 -5.37
C GLN A 14 38.82 -27.25 -4.29
N GLU A 15 39.00 -27.83 -3.11
CA GLU A 15 38.12 -27.69 -1.94
C GLU A 15 37.74 -26.23 -1.60
N PRO A 16 38.67 -25.24 -1.55
CA PRO A 16 38.31 -23.84 -1.32
C PRO A 16 37.51 -23.22 -2.47
N VAL A 17 37.66 -23.70 -3.71
CA VAL A 17 36.89 -23.24 -4.88
C VAL A 17 35.45 -23.77 -4.83
N PHE A 18 35.26 -24.99 -4.34
CA PHE A 18 33.92 -25.55 -4.13
C PHE A 18 33.23 -24.89 -2.92
N ALA A 19 33.96 -24.61 -1.84
CA ALA A 19 33.44 -23.86 -0.70
C ALA A 19 32.97 -22.47 -1.13
N THR A 20 33.83 -21.70 -1.80
CA THR A 20 33.45 -20.35 -2.29
C THR A 20 32.34 -20.35 -3.33
N LYS A 21 32.23 -21.38 -4.18
CA LYS A 21 31.08 -21.52 -5.10
C LYS A 21 29.78 -21.79 -4.37
N LYS A 22 29.81 -22.61 -3.31
CA LYS A 22 28.65 -22.85 -2.46
C LYS A 22 28.24 -21.57 -1.73
N ASP A 23 29.19 -20.86 -1.14
CA ASP A 23 28.94 -19.58 -0.49
C ASP A 23 28.34 -18.54 -1.46
N LEU A 24 28.82 -18.49 -2.72
CA LEU A 24 28.24 -17.63 -3.75
C LEU A 24 26.81 -18.02 -4.11
N GLN A 25 26.50 -19.31 -4.10
CA GLN A 25 25.17 -19.83 -4.39
C GLN A 25 24.20 -19.50 -3.25
N ASP A 26 24.63 -19.68 -2.01
CA ASP A 26 23.85 -19.33 -0.82
C ASP A 26 23.56 -17.81 -0.78
N ILE A 27 24.56 -16.96 -1.04
CA ILE A 27 24.36 -15.49 -1.14
C ILE A 27 23.38 -15.13 -2.27
N LYS A 28 23.47 -15.83 -3.40
CA LYS A 28 22.57 -15.58 -4.53
C LYS A 28 21.14 -15.95 -4.16
N ASP A 29 20.94 -17.08 -3.50
CA ASP A 29 19.63 -17.55 -3.08
C ASP A 29 19.03 -16.61 -2.02
N ASP A 30 19.82 -16.14 -1.05
CA ASP A 30 19.41 -15.11 -0.08
C ASP A 30 18.97 -13.81 -0.77
N ILE A 31 19.69 -13.35 -1.80
CA ILE A 31 19.33 -12.15 -2.58
C ILE A 31 18.01 -12.37 -3.34
N PHE A 32 17.79 -13.56 -3.88
CA PHE A 32 16.54 -13.89 -4.56
C PHE A 32 15.36 -13.95 -3.60
N GLU A 33 15.54 -14.54 -2.43
CA GLU A 33 14.53 -14.59 -1.38
C GLU A 33 14.19 -13.17 -0.90
N PHE A 34 15.19 -12.38 -0.54
CA PHE A 34 15.01 -10.98 -0.15
C PHE A 34 14.27 -10.15 -1.21
N LYS A 35 14.65 -10.31 -2.48
CA LYS A 35 13.96 -9.62 -3.59
C LYS A 35 12.50 -10.07 -3.71
N SER A 36 12.22 -11.35 -3.52
CA SER A 36 10.86 -11.91 -3.59
C SER A 36 9.98 -11.41 -2.44
N GLU A 37 10.55 -11.30 -1.23
CA GLU A 37 9.86 -10.70 -0.07
C GLU A 37 9.53 -9.22 -0.32
N ILE A 38 10.49 -8.43 -0.81
CA ILE A 38 10.26 -7.02 -1.14
C ILE A 38 9.14 -6.88 -2.18
N LEU A 39 9.18 -7.66 -3.27
CA LEU A 39 8.15 -7.59 -4.30
C LEU A 39 6.78 -7.96 -3.76
N THR A 40 6.71 -9.01 -2.92
CA THR A 40 5.47 -9.42 -2.27
C THR A 40 4.92 -8.32 -1.35
N GLY A 41 5.79 -7.68 -0.57
CA GLY A 41 5.42 -6.54 0.28
C GLY A 41 4.93 -5.35 -0.53
N GLN A 42 5.59 -5.02 -1.64
CA GLN A 42 5.16 -3.94 -2.55
C GLN A 42 3.79 -4.24 -3.16
N ASP A 43 3.54 -5.48 -3.58
CA ASP A 43 2.24 -5.89 -4.12
C ASP A 43 1.12 -5.78 -3.09
N GLN A 44 1.39 -6.08 -1.82
CA GLN A 44 0.43 -5.90 -0.72
C GLN A 44 0.11 -4.42 -0.49
N ILE A 45 1.14 -3.57 -0.41
CA ILE A 45 0.96 -2.11 -0.27
C ILE A 45 0.13 -1.54 -1.42
N LEU A 46 0.40 -1.96 -2.66
CA LEU A 46 -0.36 -1.51 -3.83
C LEU A 46 -1.83 -1.93 -3.77
N LYS A 47 -2.13 -3.14 -3.28
CA LYS A 47 -3.51 -3.60 -3.09
C LYS A 47 -4.23 -2.76 -2.03
N GLU A 48 -3.60 -2.50 -0.89
CA GLU A 48 -4.18 -1.66 0.17
C GLU A 48 -4.43 -0.22 -0.29
N LEU A 49 -3.47 0.38 -1.01
CA LEU A 49 -3.62 1.71 -1.60
C LEU A 49 -4.78 1.80 -2.58
N LYS A 50 -4.99 0.74 -3.39
CA LYS A 50 -6.13 0.67 -4.30
C LYS A 50 -7.44 0.68 -3.53
N THR A 51 -7.57 -0.16 -2.50
CA THR A 51 -8.76 -0.19 -1.63
C THR A 51 -9.03 1.17 -0.99
N LEU A 52 -8.00 1.80 -0.40
CA LEU A 52 -8.14 3.13 0.21
C LEU A 52 -8.57 4.20 -0.80
N THR A 53 -8.08 4.14 -2.04
CA THR A 53 -8.46 5.08 -3.10
C THR A 53 -9.92 4.92 -3.50
N GLU A 54 -10.39 3.67 -3.62
CA GLU A 54 -11.78 3.34 -3.91
C GLU A 54 -12.70 3.79 -2.76
N GLU A 55 -12.35 3.47 -1.51
CA GLU A 55 -13.09 3.91 -0.32
C GLU A 55 -13.18 5.42 -0.21
N LYS A 56 -12.07 6.14 -0.44
CA LYS A 56 -12.06 7.60 -0.46
C LYS A 56 -13.00 8.16 -1.52
N THR A 57 -12.99 7.58 -2.71
CA THR A 57 -13.89 8.01 -3.80
C THR A 57 -15.35 7.80 -3.44
N VAL A 58 -15.68 6.68 -2.79
CA VAL A 58 -17.03 6.42 -2.29
C VAL A 58 -17.42 7.41 -1.19
N LYS A 59 -16.52 7.68 -0.25
CA LYS A 59 -16.73 8.66 0.83
C LYS A 59 -16.99 10.07 0.26
N ASP A 60 -16.17 10.53 -0.66
CA ASP A 60 -16.34 11.84 -1.32
C ASP A 60 -17.70 11.93 -2.05
N ALA A 61 -18.15 10.82 -2.66
CA ALA A 61 -19.46 10.76 -3.30
C ALA A 61 -20.61 10.78 -2.29
N GLN A 62 -20.45 10.13 -1.12
CA GLN A 62 -21.42 10.17 -0.03
C GLN A 62 -21.50 11.56 0.58
N GLU A 63 -20.37 12.21 0.90
CA GLU A 63 -20.33 13.58 1.43
C GLU A 63 -21.02 14.58 0.48
N LYS A 64 -20.80 14.45 -0.84
CA LYS A 64 -21.52 15.25 -1.85
C LYS A 64 -23.03 15.02 -1.83
N ARG A 65 -23.47 13.77 -1.63
CA ARG A 65 -24.91 13.45 -1.54
C ARG A 65 -25.52 14.01 -0.26
N GLU A 66 -24.85 13.85 0.88
CA GLU A 66 -25.29 14.38 2.17
C GLU A 66 -25.43 15.90 2.11
N LYS A 67 -24.44 16.60 1.54
CA LYS A 67 -24.51 18.05 1.33
C LYS A 67 -25.73 18.45 0.50
N LYS A 68 -25.99 17.76 -0.61
CA LYS A 68 -27.18 18.02 -1.44
C LYS A 68 -28.49 17.78 -0.69
N VAL A 69 -28.57 16.72 0.12
CA VAL A 69 -29.76 16.43 0.93
C VAL A 69 -30.00 17.53 1.96
N LEU A 70 -28.94 17.99 2.64
CA LEU A 70 -29.02 19.12 3.56
C LEU A 70 -29.47 20.41 2.86
N GLU A 71 -28.98 20.69 1.64
CA GLU A 71 -29.41 21.82 0.82
C GLU A 71 -30.89 21.77 0.45
N ILE A 72 -31.40 20.58 0.08
CA ILE A 72 -32.81 20.36 -0.21
C ILE A 72 -33.66 20.58 1.04
N HIS A 73 -33.29 20.00 2.18
CA HIS A 73 -34.02 20.17 3.43
C HIS A 73 -34.06 21.64 3.87
N ASP A 74 -32.91 22.31 3.87
CA ASP A 74 -32.83 23.72 4.23
C ASP A 74 -33.71 24.59 3.31
N SER A 75 -33.63 24.36 1.98
CA SER A 75 -34.47 25.06 1.02
C SER A 75 -35.96 24.82 1.29
N ALA A 76 -36.36 23.58 1.58
CA ALA A 76 -37.74 23.26 1.92
C ALA A 76 -38.21 23.94 3.21
N LEU A 77 -37.37 23.97 4.25
CA LEU A 77 -37.67 24.61 5.52
C LEU A 77 -37.82 26.13 5.37
N LYS A 78 -36.94 26.79 4.60
CA LYS A 78 -37.02 28.23 4.30
C LYS A 78 -38.24 28.55 3.43
N ASN A 79 -38.48 27.80 2.36
CA ASN A 79 -39.59 28.02 1.43
C ASN A 79 -40.96 27.88 2.11
N ASN A 80 -41.08 26.91 3.01
CA ASN A 80 -42.32 26.70 3.79
C ASN A 80 -42.40 27.62 5.03
N LYS A 81 -41.46 28.56 5.21
CA LYS A 81 -41.40 29.49 6.34
C LYS A 81 -41.45 28.79 7.71
N ILE A 82 -40.86 27.59 7.80
CA ILE A 82 -40.79 26.82 9.04
C ILE A 82 -39.72 27.41 9.97
N LEU A 83 -38.64 27.94 9.40
CA LEU A 83 -37.55 28.55 10.15
C LEU A 83 -37.81 30.03 10.45
N SER A 84 -37.43 30.47 11.64
CA SER A 84 -37.32 31.89 11.96
C SER A 84 -36.15 32.54 11.22
N LYS A 85 -36.12 33.87 11.14
CA LYS A 85 -35.01 34.61 10.50
C LYS A 85 -33.66 34.31 11.16
N GLU A 86 -33.63 34.23 12.49
CA GLU A 86 -32.43 33.92 13.26
C GLU A 86 -31.94 32.50 12.98
N GLN A 87 -32.85 31.51 12.97
CA GLN A 87 -32.52 30.12 12.66
C GLN A 87 -31.99 29.95 11.24
N SER A 88 -32.58 30.66 10.26
CA SER A 88 -32.08 30.66 8.88
C SER A 88 -30.66 31.24 8.77
N LEU A 89 -30.39 32.33 9.48
CA LEU A 89 -29.07 32.97 9.52
C LEU A 89 -28.02 32.07 10.17
N GLU A 90 -28.38 31.38 11.24
CA GLU A 90 -27.49 30.44 11.93
C GLU A 90 -27.11 29.26 11.02
N ILE A 91 -28.06 28.68 10.29
CA ILE A 91 -27.80 27.62 9.31
C ILE A 91 -26.89 28.12 8.17
N ASP A 92 -27.09 29.35 7.68
CA ASP A 92 -26.26 29.92 6.63
C ASP A 92 -24.82 30.16 7.10
N ASN A 93 -24.60 30.52 8.36
CA ASN A 93 -23.26 30.66 8.93
C ASN A 93 -22.54 29.30 9.08
N LEU A 94 -23.28 28.23 9.38
CA LEU A 94 -22.72 26.87 9.50
C LEU A 94 -22.28 26.29 8.14
N ARG A 95 -22.79 26.80 7.01
CA ARG A 95 -22.40 26.37 5.66
C ARG A 95 -21.02 26.84 5.20
N VAL A 96 -20.40 27.78 5.92
CA VAL A 96 -19.13 28.43 5.52
C VAL A 96 -17.90 27.61 5.90
N PHE A 97 -18.06 26.60 6.76
CA PHE A 97 -17.02 25.62 7.12
C PHE A 97 -17.23 24.29 6.39
#